data_AF-A0A5K0V3A0-F1
#
_entry.id   AF-A0A5K0V3A0-F1
#
_cell.length_a   1.000
_cell.length_b   1.000
_cell.length_c   1.000
_cell.angle_alpha   90.00
_cell.angle_beta   90.00
_cell.angle_gamma   90.00
#
_symmetry.space_group_name_H-M   'P 1'
#
loop_
_entity.id
_entity.type
_entity.pdbx_description
1 polymer ?
#
loop_
_entity_poly.entity_id
_entity_poly.type
_entity_poly.pdbx_seq_one_letter_code
_entity_poly.pdbx_strand_id
1 'polypeptide(L)'
;LRQFKQKVPVYDKFGNPVITKTDRSNPWWMLLDRAVKKADGKLRKPEIFPAATDARYFRQKGVPAIGFSPMANTPILLHDHNE
;
A
#
# COMPACT_ATOMS: atom_id res chain seq x y z
N LEU A 1 5.25 -7.55 16.57
CA LEU A 1 4.77 -6.45 15.70
C LEU A 1 3.29 -6.21 15.97
N ARG A 2 2.91 -5.00 16.40
CA ARG A 2 1.51 -4.64 16.67
C ARG A 2 0.74 -4.60 15.35
N GLN A 3 -0.34 -5.38 15.24
CA GLN A 3 -1.23 -5.27 14.07
C GLN A 3 -2.00 -3.95 14.13
N PHE A 4 -2.07 -3.24 13.00
CA PHE A 4 -2.96 -2.10 12.85
C PHE A 4 -4.40 -2.53 13.10
N LYS A 5 -5.09 -1.84 14.01
CA LYS A 5 -6.53 -1.94 14.19
C LYS A 5 -7.16 -0.70 13.57
N GLN A 6 -8.00 -0.89 12.56
CA GLN A 6 -8.72 0.19 11.93
C GLN A 6 -9.66 0.87 12.95
N LYS A 7 -9.46 2.17 13.18
CA LYS A 7 -10.30 2.98 14.07
C LYS A 7 -11.14 4.02 13.33
N VAL A 8 -10.91 4.20 12.03
CA VAL A 8 -11.55 5.22 11.19
C VAL A 8 -12.35 4.58 10.07
N PRO A 9 -13.38 5.26 9.52
CA PRO A 9 -14.14 4.76 8.38
C PRO A 9 -13.26 4.43 7.16
N VAL A 10 -13.61 3.38 6.42
CA VAL A 10 -12.96 3.02 5.13
C VAL A 10 -13.42 3.90 3.95
N TYR A 11 -14.35 4.82 4.20
CA TYR A 11 -14.86 5.75 3.22
C TYR A 11 -14.68 7.18 3.71
N ASP A 12 -14.43 8.11 2.80
CA ASP A 12 -14.42 9.53 3.10
C ASP A 12 -15.85 10.08 3.21
N LYS A 13 -15.98 11.38 3.52
CA LYS A 13 -17.26 12.08 3.64
C LYS A 13 -18.09 12.12 2.34
N PHE A 14 -17.50 11.75 1.21
CA PHE A 14 -18.13 11.69 -0.10
C PHE A 14 -18.43 10.25 -0.54
N GLY A 15 -18.16 9.26 0.31
CA GLY A 15 -18.37 7.85 0.00
C GLY A 15 -17.24 7.20 -0.82
N ASN A 16 -16.12 7.89 -1.04
CA ASN A 16 -15.00 7.31 -1.78
C ASN A 16 -14.15 6.40 -0.88
N PRO A 17 -13.68 5.25 -1.38
CA PRO A 17 -12.83 4.36 -0.61
C PRO A 17 -11.46 5.01 -0.31
N VAL A 18 -11.09 5.09 0.97
CA VAL A 18 -9.78 5.64 1.40
C VAL A 18 -8.66 4.60 1.42
N ILE A 19 -9.02 3.33 1.20
CA ILE A 19 -8.13 2.18 1.14
C ILE A 19 -8.28 1.50 -0.22
N THR A 20 -7.16 1.24 -0.89
CA THR A 20 -7.14 0.42 -2.10
C THR A 20 -7.18 -1.05 -1.73
N LYS A 21 -8.10 -1.81 -2.34
CA LYS A 21 -8.23 -3.25 -2.11
C LYS A 21 -6.95 -3.97 -2.55
N THR A 22 -6.52 -4.93 -1.73
CA THR A 22 -5.31 -5.75 -1.94
C THR A 22 -5.69 -7.24 -2.03
N ASP A 23 -6.77 -7.51 -2.76
CA ASP A 23 -7.32 -8.83 -3.01
C ASP A 23 -7.59 -9.02 -4.52
N ARG A 24 -8.13 -10.19 -4.91
CA ARG A 24 -8.39 -10.56 -6.30
C ARG A 24 -9.46 -9.69 -6.99
N SER A 25 -10.22 -8.88 -6.25
CA SER A 25 -11.18 -7.93 -6.85
C SER A 25 -10.50 -6.70 -7.44
N ASN A 26 -9.20 -6.48 -7.18
CA ASN A 26 -8.43 -5.39 -7.76
C ASN A 26 -7.44 -5.92 -8.82
N PRO A 27 -7.66 -5.64 -10.12
CA PRO A 27 -6.77 -6.13 -11.18
C PRO A 27 -5.34 -5.57 -11.07
N TRP A 28 -5.16 -4.36 -10.53
CA TRP A 28 -3.85 -3.76 -10.32
C TRP A 28 -3.06 -4.46 -9.22
N TRP A 29 -3.74 -4.95 -8.18
CA TRP A 29 -3.11 -5.78 -7.15
C TRP A 29 -2.66 -7.12 -7.72
N MET A 30 -3.50 -7.76 -8.52
CA MET A 30 -3.14 -9.01 -9.20
C MET A 30 -2.00 -8.83 -10.20
N LEU A 31 -1.91 -7.66 -10.86
CA LEU A 31 -0.80 -7.34 -11.75
C LEU A 31 0.51 -7.21 -10.96
N LEU A 32 0.50 -6.46 -9.86
CA LEU A 32 1.67 -6.30 -8.99
C LEU A 32 2.16 -7.65 -8.42
N ASP A 33 1.24 -8.47 -7.88
CA ASP A 33 1.56 -9.79 -7.33
C ASP A 33 2.20 -10.71 -8.38
N ARG A 34 1.67 -10.73 -9.61
CA ARG A 34 2.24 -11.51 -10.71
C ARG A 34 3.60 -10.97 -11.15
N ALA A 35 3.77 -9.66 -11.24
CA ALA A 35 5.04 -9.05 -11.63
C ALA A 35 6.15 -9.37 -10.61
N VAL A 36 5.85 -9.27 -9.32
CA VAL A 36 6.80 -9.62 -8.25
C VAL A 36 7.17 -11.11 -8.29
N LYS A 37 6.18 -12.00 -8.47
CA LYS A 37 6.44 -13.45 -8.61
C LYS A 37 7.29 -13.79 -9.83
N LYS A 38 7.06 -13.10 -10.97
CA LYS A 38 7.86 -13.29 -12.19
C LYS A 38 9.32 -12.87 -12.00
N ALA A 39 9.60 -11.95 -11.08
CA ALA A 39 10.93 -11.53 -10.70
C ALA A 39 11.52 -12.36 -9.54
N ASP A 40 10.99 -13.58 -9.29
CA ASP A 40 11.36 -14.46 -8.19
C ASP A 40 11.24 -13.83 -6.78
N GLY A 41 10.45 -12.75 -6.68
CA GLY A 41 10.17 -12.04 -5.45
C GLY A 41 8.93 -12.55 -4.73
N LYS A 42 8.74 -12.10 -3.49
CA LYS A 42 7.56 -12.39 -2.68
C LYS A 42 7.03 -11.11 -2.02
N LEU A 43 5.78 -10.76 -2.31
CA LEU A 43 5.10 -9.71 -1.58
C LEU A 43 4.91 -10.10 -0.11
N ARG A 44 5.27 -9.18 0.80
CA ARG A 44 4.87 -9.27 2.21
C ARG A 44 3.38 -8.93 2.36
N LYS A 45 2.83 -9.20 3.54
CA LYS A 45 1.47 -8.79 3.89
C LYS A 45 1.32 -7.28 3.64
N PRO A 46 0.27 -6.81 2.95
CA PRO A 46 0.01 -5.39 2.80
C PRO A 46 -0.11 -4.70 4.16
N GLU A 47 0.48 -3.52 4.28
CA GLU A 47 0.50 -2.72 5.51
C GLU A 47 0.07 -1.28 5.21
N ILE A 48 -0.49 -0.60 6.22
CA ILE A 48 -0.77 0.83 6.13
C ILE A 48 0.53 1.57 6.45
N PHE A 49 1.04 2.30 5.47
CA PHE A 49 2.19 3.16 5.69
C PHE A 49 1.76 4.39 6.52
N PRO A 50 2.38 4.64 7.69
CA PRO A 50 1.92 5.68 8.61
C PRO A 50 2.25 7.10 8.14
N ALA A 51 3.13 7.27 7.15
CA ALA A 51 3.50 8.57 6.63
C ALA A 51 2.60 9.03 5.48
N ALA A 52 2.72 10.31 5.12
CA ALA A 52 1.97 10.90 4.02
C ALA A 52 2.57 10.51 2.66
N THR A 53 1.72 10.03 1.76
CA THR A 53 2.06 9.77 0.35
C THR A 53 1.02 10.41 -0.56
N ASP A 54 1.34 10.57 -1.84
CA ASP A 54 0.39 11.14 -2.82
C ASP A 54 -0.76 10.20 -3.15
N ALA A 55 -0.65 8.92 -2.79
CA ALA A 55 -1.72 7.92 -2.94
C ALA A 55 -3.04 8.36 -2.29
N ARG A 56 -3.00 9.22 -1.26
CA ARG A 56 -4.21 9.79 -0.63
C ARG A 56 -5.04 10.59 -1.63
N TYR A 57 -4.39 11.39 -2.49
CA TYR A 57 -5.07 12.27 -3.44
C TYR A 57 -5.68 11.48 -4.59
N PHE A 58 -4.98 10.44 -5.07
CA PHE A 58 -5.53 9.52 -6.06
C PHE A 58 -6.78 8.80 -5.55
N ARG A 59 -6.73 8.26 -4.31
CA ARG A 59 -7.89 7.58 -3.71
C ARG A 59 -9.08 8.51 -3.49
N GLN A 60 -8.84 9.77 -3.10
CA GLN A 60 -9.90 10.80 -3.02
C GLN A 60 -10.57 11.10 -4.36
N LYS A 61 -9.90 10.81 -5.48
CA LYS A 61 -10.45 10.94 -6.84
C LYS A 61 -11.01 9.61 -7.38
N GLY A 62 -11.14 8.59 -6.54
CA GLY A 62 -11.64 7.27 -6.94
C GLY A 62 -10.61 6.41 -7.69
N VAL A 63 -9.34 6.85 -7.78
CA VAL A 63 -8.28 6.10 -8.45
C VAL A 63 -7.57 5.19 -7.44
N PRO A 64 -7.54 3.86 -7.66
CA PRO A 64 -6.82 2.95 -6.78
C PRO A 64 -5.31 3.22 -6.86
N ALA A 65 -4.64 3.28 -5.70
CA ALA A 65 -3.22 3.55 -5.61
C ALA A 65 -2.56 2.60 -4.61
N ILE A 66 -1.48 1.93 -5.02
CA ILE A 66 -0.72 0.98 -4.21
C ILE A 66 0.70 1.53 -4.02
N GLY A 67 1.12 1.71 -2.77
CA GLY A 67 2.53 1.97 -2.47
C GLY A 67 3.32 0.66 -2.51
N PHE A 68 4.51 0.70 -3.10
CA PHE A 68 5.40 -0.45 -3.20
C PHE A 68 6.82 -0.03 -2.85
N SER A 69 7.54 -0.89 -2.11
CA SER A 69 8.97 -0.75 -1.87
C SER A 69 9.66 -2.05 -2.29
N PRO A 70 10.70 -1.99 -3.15
CA PRO A 70 11.50 -3.15 -3.50
C PRO A 70 12.51 -3.52 -2.40
N MET A 71 12.64 -2.70 -1.34
CA MET A 71 13.60 -2.91 -0.28
C MET A 71 13.20 -4.12 0.58
N ALA A 72 13.92 -5.21 0.38
CA ALA A 72 13.76 -6.44 1.16
C ALA A 72 14.96 -6.62 2.10
N ASN A 73 14.69 -7.03 3.34
CA ASN A 73 15.70 -7.35 4.35
C ASN A 73 16.65 -6.19 4.70
N THR A 74 16.24 -4.95 4.47
CA THR A 74 16.96 -3.75 4.92
C THR A 74 16.22 -3.07 6.08
N PRO A 75 16.94 -2.34 6.95
CA PRO A 75 16.31 -1.44 7.91
C PRO A 75 15.45 -0.38 7.21
N ILE A 76 14.47 0.17 7.93
CA ILE A 76 13.71 1.34 7.47
C ILE A 76 14.55 2.57 7.83
N LEU A 77 15.05 3.28 6.82
CA LEU A 77 15.96 4.43 6.97
C LEU A 77 15.37 5.73 6.38
N LEU A 78 14.05 5.82 6.24
CA LEU A 78 13.38 7.01 5.71
C LEU A 78 13.85 8.27 6.45
N HIS A 79 14.53 9.18 5.74
CA HIS A 79 15.10 10.43 6.26
C HIS A 79 16.31 10.28 7.20
N ASP A 80 17.02 9.15 7.19
CA ASP A 80 18.28 8.99 7.93
C ASP A 80 19.50 9.42 7.10
N HIS A 81 20.66 9.53 7.73
CA HIS A 81 21.90 10.03 7.13
C HIS A 81 22.52 9.05 6.11
N ASN A 82 22.20 7.76 6.24
CA ASN A 82 22.69 6.68 5.37
C ASN A 82 21.51 5.92 4.72
N GLU A 83 20.46 6.64 4.34
CA GLU A 83 19.37 6.11 3.52
C GLU A 83 19.86 5.54 2.17
#